data_AF-A0A522X5L4-F1
#
_entry.id   AF-A0A522X5L4-F1
#
_cell.length_a   1.000
_cell.length_b   1.000
_cell.length_c   1.000
_cell.angle_alpha   90.00
_cell.angle_beta   90.00
_cell.angle_gamma   90.00
#
_symmetry.space_group_name_H-M   'P 1'
#
loop_
_entity.id
_entity.type
_entity.pdbx_description
1 polymer ?
#
loop_
_entity_poly.entity_id
_entity_poly.type
_entity_poly.pdbx_seq_one_letter_code
_entity_poly.pdbx_strand_id
1 'polypeptide(L)'
;MKQRQSGFTLIELIMVIVILGILAATALPKFVDLRSDANAAAANAMAGALSTANVINAGGCALTSNLAVAGKCVVLSAATKKCSDIGPLMNPTVAFTVGVVPSPTVQNTLYLAVDTALTTAGVTCTFVYGDGGSGLTKTFVANATGI
;
A
#
# COMPACT_ATOMS: atom_id res chain seq x y z
N MET A 1 49.83 -7.51 -38.87
CA MET A 1 49.48 -8.74 -38.13
C MET A 1 47.96 -8.90 -38.15
N LYS A 2 47.42 -9.97 -38.73
CA LYS A 2 45.97 -10.19 -38.88
C LYS A 2 45.46 -10.84 -37.59
N GLN A 3 44.70 -10.09 -36.79
CA GLN A 3 44.05 -10.62 -35.59
C GLN A 3 43.06 -11.71 -36.00
N ARG A 4 43.24 -12.94 -35.48
CA ARG A 4 42.29 -14.03 -35.68
C ARG A 4 41.08 -13.75 -34.80
N GLN A 5 39.93 -13.51 -35.43
CA GLN A 5 38.68 -13.36 -34.71
C GLN A 5 38.30 -14.73 -34.12
N SER A 6 38.47 -14.86 -32.80
CA SER A 6 38.01 -16.02 -32.04
C SER A 6 36.48 -15.95 -31.98
N GLY A 7 35.80 -16.79 -32.77
CA GLY A 7 34.36 -16.98 -32.64
C GLY A 7 34.02 -17.68 -31.33
N PHE A 8 32.83 -17.40 -30.78
CA PHE A 8 32.29 -18.11 -29.63
C PHE A 8 31.97 -19.55 -30.03
N THR A 9 32.31 -20.53 -29.19
CA THR A 9 32.01 -21.93 -29.48
C THR A 9 30.54 -22.25 -29.23
N LEU A 10 29.97 -23.20 -29.98
CA LEU A 10 28.59 -23.66 -29.74
C LEU A 10 28.41 -24.22 -28.32
N ILE A 11 29.45 -24.87 -27.79
CA ILE A 11 29.42 -25.43 -26.44
C ILE A 11 29.40 -24.33 -25.37
N GLU A 12 30.12 -23.22 -25.53
CA GLU A 12 30.07 -22.10 -24.59
C GLU A 12 28.66 -21.49 -24.54
N LEU A 13 27.99 -21.33 -25.69
CA LEU A 13 26.62 -20.81 -25.73
C LEU A 13 25.65 -21.74 -24.98
N ILE A 14 25.76 -23.05 -25.19
CA ILE A 14 24.91 -24.07 -24.54
C ILE A 14 25.17 -24.10 -23.03
N MET A 15 26.44 -24.04 -22.61
CA MET A 15 26.82 -23.97 -21.21
C MET A 15 26.17 -22.78 -20.50
N VAL A 16 26.15 -21.60 -21.14
CA VAL A 16 25.59 -20.38 -20.53
C VAL A 16 24.09 -20.51 -20.30
N ILE A 17 23.32 -21.00 -21.29
CA ILE A 17 21.86 -21.16 -21.12
C ILE A 17 21.52 -22.24 -20.09
N VAL A 18 22.34 -23.28 -19.95
CA VAL A 18 22.16 -24.32 -18.92
C VAL A 18 22.39 -23.73 -17.53
N ILE A 19 23.46 -22.95 -17.34
CA ILE A 19 23.73 -22.28 -16.06
C ILE A 19 22.60 -21.31 -15.72
N LEU A 20 22.18 -20.46 -16.68
CA LEU A 20 21.05 -19.54 -16.47
C LEU A 20 19.74 -20.29 -16.18
N GLY A 21 19.52 -21.45 -16.79
CA GLY A 21 18.35 -22.30 -16.51
C GLY A 21 18.30 -22.79 -15.07
N ILE A 22 19.42 -23.28 -14.53
CA ILE A 22 19.52 -23.75 -13.13
C ILE A 22 19.35 -22.58 -12.15
N LEU A 23 20.00 -21.44 -12.43
CA LEU A 23 19.86 -20.23 -11.61
C LEU A 23 18.41 -19.72 -11.62
N ALA A 24 17.74 -19.71 -12.77
CA ALA A 24 16.35 -19.30 -12.86
C ALA A 24 15.41 -20.25 -12.10
N ALA A 25 15.59 -21.57 -12.22
CA ALA A 25 14.76 -22.57 -11.55
C ALA A 25 14.84 -22.45 -10.02
N THR A 26 16.00 -22.07 -9.48
CA THR A 26 16.22 -21.94 -8.03
C THR A 26 15.86 -20.55 -7.50
N ALA A 27 16.08 -19.48 -8.28
CA ALA A 27 15.83 -18.11 -7.85
C ALA A 27 14.36 -17.68 -7.97
N LEU A 28 13.62 -18.20 -8.97
CA LEU A 28 12.25 -17.75 -9.25
C LEU A 28 11.26 -18.02 -8.11
N PRO A 29 11.23 -19.21 -7.46
CA PRO A 29 10.32 -19.45 -6.33
C PRO A 29 10.58 -18.47 -5.18
N LYS A 30 11.85 -18.24 -4.84
CA LYS A 30 12.25 -17.30 -3.80
C LYS A 30 11.84 -15.87 -4.12
N PHE A 31 11.96 -15.46 -5.38
CA PHE A 31 11.57 -14.12 -5.79
C PHE A 31 10.06 -13.88 -5.71
N VAL A 32 9.24 -14.90 -5.97
CA VAL A 32 7.78 -14.83 -5.78
C VAL A 32 7.43 -14.69 -4.30
N ASP A 33 8.03 -15.51 -3.44
CA ASP A 33 7.80 -15.44 -1.99
C ASP A 33 8.19 -14.05 -1.42
N LEU A 34 9.37 -13.54 -1.79
CA LEU A 34 9.84 -12.23 -1.35
C LEU A 34 8.91 -11.08 -1.80
N ARG A 35 8.33 -11.17 -3.00
CA ARG A 35 7.34 -10.19 -3.47
C ARG A 35 6.07 -10.23 -2.64
N SER A 36 5.56 -11.42 -2.33
CA SER A 36 4.39 -11.59 -1.46
C SER A 36 4.64 -11.01 -0.07
N ASP A 37 5.78 -11.32 0.53
CA ASP A 37 6.16 -10.81 1.85
C ASP A 37 6.33 -9.28 1.85
N ALA A 38 6.93 -8.72 0.80
CA ALA A 38 7.08 -7.28 0.64
C ALA A 38 5.73 -6.56 0.53
N ASN A 39 4.79 -7.11 -0.25
CA ASN A 39 3.43 -6.58 -0.36
C ASN A 39 2.68 -6.65 0.98
N ALA A 40 2.82 -7.77 1.71
CA ALA A 40 2.22 -7.92 3.03
C ALA A 40 2.78 -6.93 4.05
N ALA A 41 4.10 -6.71 4.05
CA ALA A 41 4.76 -5.72 4.89
C ALA A 41 4.30 -4.29 4.55
N ALA A 42 4.22 -3.94 3.25
CA ALA A 42 3.73 -2.65 2.80
C ALA A 42 2.26 -2.42 3.21
N ALA A 43 1.40 -3.42 3.03
CA ALA A 43 0.00 -3.34 3.43
C ALA A 43 -0.16 -3.11 4.95
N ASN A 44 0.65 -3.80 5.77
CA ASN A 44 0.67 -3.58 7.22
C ASN A 44 1.20 -2.19 7.58
N ALA A 45 2.25 -1.71 6.89
CA ALA A 45 2.80 -0.37 7.10
C ALA A 45 1.77 0.72 6.79
N MET A 46 0.99 0.55 5.71
CA MET A 46 -0.11 1.45 5.37
C MET A 46 -1.21 1.47 6.44
N ALA A 47 -1.63 0.31 6.95
CA ALA A 47 -2.62 0.23 8.02
C ALA A 47 -2.16 1.00 9.28
N GLY A 48 -0.90 0.79 9.69
CA GLY A 48 -0.31 1.52 10.82
C GLY A 48 -0.20 3.02 10.56
N ALA A 49 0.26 3.42 9.37
CA ALA A 49 0.41 4.82 9.00
C ALA A 49 -0.92 5.57 8.97
N LEU A 50 -1.99 4.96 8.45
CA LEU A 50 -3.34 5.53 8.43
C LEU A 50 -3.90 5.73 9.84
N SER A 51 -3.72 4.74 10.72
CA SER A 51 -4.12 4.86 12.13
C SER A 51 -3.37 6.02 12.82
N THR A 52 -2.06 6.11 12.61
CA THR A 52 -1.23 7.16 13.19
C THR A 52 -1.59 8.55 12.65
N ALA A 53 -1.84 8.68 11.34
CA ALA A 53 -2.26 9.94 10.73
C ALA A 53 -3.55 10.47 11.36
N ASN A 54 -4.53 9.59 11.61
CA ASN A 54 -5.75 9.96 12.30
C ASN A 54 -5.50 10.41 13.75
N VAL A 55 -4.66 9.69 14.51
CA VAL A 55 -4.33 10.05 15.91
C VAL A 55 -3.59 11.39 16.00
N ILE A 56 -2.65 11.66 15.10
CA ILE A 56 -1.93 12.94 15.05
C ILE A 56 -2.91 14.07 14.73
N ASN A 57 -3.79 13.88 13.74
CA ASN A 57 -4.81 14.86 13.39
C ASN A 57 -5.76 15.12 14.57
N ALA A 58 -6.20 14.06 15.28
CA ALA A 58 -7.04 14.19 16.47
C ALA A 58 -6.35 15.01 17.58
N GLY A 59 -5.06 14.76 17.82
CA GLY A 59 -4.27 15.55 18.77
C GLY A 59 -4.18 17.03 18.37
N GLY A 60 -3.95 17.32 17.09
CA GLY A 60 -3.91 18.69 16.59
C GLY A 60 -5.27 19.41 16.62
N CYS A 61 -6.36 18.69 16.38
CA CYS A 61 -7.72 19.19 16.52
C CYS A 61 -8.09 19.50 17.98
N ALA A 62 -7.68 18.66 18.92
CA ALA A 62 -7.90 18.91 20.35
C ALA A 62 -7.24 20.22 20.82
N LEU A 63 -6.07 20.58 20.28
CA LEU A 63 -5.38 21.84 20.59
C LEU A 63 -6.04 23.08 19.96
N THR A 64 -6.86 22.89 18.94
CA THR A 64 -7.51 23.96 18.17
C THR A 64 -9.01 24.05 18.45
N SER A 65 -9.48 23.45 19.54
CA SER A 65 -10.91 23.36 19.88
C SER A 65 -11.75 22.77 18.74
N ASN A 66 -11.17 21.80 18.02
CA ASN A 66 -11.75 21.15 16.84
C ASN A 66 -12.08 22.13 15.68
N LEU A 67 -11.36 23.24 15.60
CA LEU A 67 -11.46 24.17 14.47
C LEU A 67 -10.43 23.81 13.40
N ALA A 68 -10.83 23.90 12.14
CA ALA A 68 -9.93 23.62 11.01
C ALA A 68 -8.76 24.61 10.99
N VAL A 69 -7.54 24.08 11.06
CA VAL A 69 -6.30 24.86 11.00
C VAL A 69 -5.33 24.15 10.07
N ALA A 70 -4.90 24.83 9.01
CA ALA A 70 -3.98 24.27 8.02
C ALA A 70 -2.72 23.70 8.69
N GLY A 71 -2.38 22.46 8.34
CA GLY A 71 -1.21 21.74 8.87
C GLY A 71 -1.31 21.31 10.34
N LYS A 72 -2.44 21.55 11.03
CA LYS A 72 -2.64 21.14 12.43
C LYS A 72 -3.92 20.32 12.65
N CYS A 73 -5.04 20.75 12.08
CA CYS A 73 -6.32 20.08 12.24
C CYS A 73 -7.10 20.11 10.93
N VAL A 74 -7.40 18.93 10.41
CA VAL A 74 -8.45 18.69 9.42
C VAL A 74 -9.65 18.16 10.19
N VAL A 75 -10.76 18.92 10.16
CA VAL A 75 -11.98 18.53 10.89
C VAL A 75 -12.63 17.34 10.21
N LEU A 76 -12.64 16.21 10.90
CA LEU A 76 -13.36 15.01 10.50
C LEU A 76 -14.68 14.94 11.26
N SER A 77 -15.73 15.60 10.78
CA SER A 77 -17.04 15.57 11.45
C SER A 77 -17.68 14.18 11.40
N ALA A 78 -18.27 13.77 12.54
CA ALA A 78 -18.93 12.47 12.65
C ALA A 78 -20.08 12.33 11.64
N ALA A 79 -20.29 11.10 11.15
CA ALA A 79 -21.29 10.73 10.13
C ALA A 79 -21.15 11.38 8.74
N THR A 80 -20.46 12.53 8.62
CA THR A 80 -20.23 13.22 7.34
C THR A 80 -18.94 12.75 6.68
N LYS A 81 -17.89 12.54 7.49
CA LYS A 81 -16.60 12.06 7.02
C LYS A 81 -16.49 10.55 7.12
N LYS A 82 -15.72 9.96 6.22
CA LYS A 82 -15.63 8.52 6.02
C LYS A 82 -14.17 8.06 6.06
N CYS A 83 -13.98 6.74 6.01
CA CYS A 83 -12.66 6.13 6.02
C CYS A 83 -11.75 6.64 4.88
N SER A 84 -12.30 7.00 3.72
CA SER A 84 -11.51 7.58 2.62
C SER A 84 -10.89 8.95 2.95
N ASP A 85 -11.49 9.72 3.86
CA ASP A 85 -11.01 11.05 4.25
C ASP A 85 -9.72 11.01 5.11
N ILE A 86 -9.29 9.81 5.54
CA ILE A 86 -8.03 9.63 6.29
C ILE A 86 -6.81 9.66 5.36
N GLY A 87 -6.97 9.25 4.09
CA GLY A 87 -5.87 9.22 3.12
C GLY A 87 -5.20 10.59 2.90
N PRO A 88 -5.96 11.69 2.79
CA PRO A 88 -5.45 13.07 2.76
C PRO A 88 -4.62 13.52 3.98
N LEU A 89 -4.73 12.84 5.12
CA LEU A 89 -3.94 13.19 6.31
C LEU A 89 -2.49 12.71 6.23
N MET A 90 -2.18 11.80 5.31
CA MET A 90 -0.82 11.31 5.10
C MET A 90 0.00 12.32 4.28
N ASN A 91 1.32 12.36 4.51
CA ASN A 91 2.27 13.09 3.69
C ASN A 91 3.37 12.13 3.19
N PRO A 92 3.45 11.82 1.88
CA PRO A 92 2.55 12.28 0.82
C PRO A 92 1.12 11.74 0.98
N THR A 93 0.15 12.47 0.43
CA THR A 93 -1.27 12.08 0.46
C THR A 93 -1.48 10.75 -0.24
N VAL A 94 -2.25 9.88 0.41
CA VAL A 94 -2.66 8.60 -0.14
C VAL A 94 -4.11 8.69 -0.59
N ALA A 95 -4.40 8.24 -1.80
CA ALA A 95 -5.75 8.18 -2.33
C ALA A 95 -6.34 6.77 -2.15
N PHE A 96 -7.63 6.73 -1.82
CA PHE A 96 -8.41 5.51 -1.80
C PHE A 96 -9.33 5.45 -3.00
N THR A 97 -9.40 4.28 -3.64
CA THR A 97 -10.42 3.97 -4.64
C THR A 97 -11.61 3.32 -3.94
N VAL A 98 -12.74 4.01 -3.90
CA VAL A 98 -13.97 3.52 -3.23
C VAL A 98 -14.83 2.77 -4.24
N GLY A 99 -15.35 1.61 -3.83
CA GLY A 99 -16.27 0.80 -4.61
C GLY A 99 -15.72 -0.59 -4.90
N VAL A 100 -16.05 -1.14 -6.06
CA VAL A 100 -15.68 -2.52 -6.43
C VAL A 100 -14.16 -2.69 -6.46
N VAL A 101 -13.67 -3.74 -5.81
CA VAL A 101 -12.26 -4.13 -5.86
C VAL A 101 -12.06 -5.05 -7.07
N PRO A 102 -11.32 -4.63 -8.10
CA PRO A 102 -11.11 -5.44 -9.29
C PRO A 102 -10.19 -6.64 -8.98
N SER A 103 -10.37 -7.73 -9.74
CA SER A 103 -9.43 -8.86 -9.76
C SER A 103 -8.94 -9.06 -11.20
N PRO A 104 -7.64 -8.91 -11.48
CA PRO A 104 -6.55 -8.57 -10.54
C PRO A 104 -6.59 -7.11 -10.06
N THR A 105 -6.12 -6.88 -8.83
CA THR A 105 -5.94 -5.53 -8.27
C THR A 105 -4.76 -4.81 -8.93
N VAL A 106 -4.77 -3.48 -8.97
CA VAL A 106 -3.62 -2.70 -9.43
C VAL A 106 -2.60 -2.57 -8.29
N GLN A 107 -1.34 -2.88 -8.57
CA GLN A 107 -0.26 -2.78 -7.56
C GLN A 107 -0.20 -1.40 -6.92
N ASN A 108 0.04 -1.37 -5.61
CA ASN A 108 0.24 -0.16 -4.81
C ASN A 108 -0.95 0.82 -4.82
N THR A 109 -2.15 0.30 -5.07
CA THR A 109 -3.41 1.05 -4.97
C THR A 109 -4.17 0.60 -3.72
N LEU A 110 -4.77 1.53 -2.99
CA LEU A 110 -5.64 1.19 -1.85
C LEU A 110 -7.10 1.26 -2.27
N TYR A 111 -7.87 0.22 -1.97
CA TYR A 111 -9.30 0.15 -2.26
C TYR A 111 -10.13 0.08 -0.97
N LEU A 112 -11.29 0.72 -0.97
CA LEU A 112 -12.33 0.53 0.05
C LEU A 112 -13.57 -0.05 -0.63
N ALA A 113 -13.89 -1.31 -0.32
CA ALA A 113 -15.13 -1.94 -0.80
C ALA A 113 -16.38 -1.22 -0.27
N VAL A 114 -16.28 -0.73 0.97
CA VAL A 114 -17.32 0.06 1.64
C VAL A 114 -16.63 1.22 2.33
N ASP A 115 -17.14 2.43 2.11
CA ASP A 115 -16.62 3.64 2.74
C ASP A 115 -17.47 4.01 3.96
N THR A 116 -17.04 3.45 5.10
CA THR A 116 -17.73 3.54 6.38
C THR A 116 -17.62 4.96 6.94
N ALA A 117 -18.74 5.51 7.38
CA ALA A 117 -18.75 6.81 8.06
C ALA A 117 -18.02 6.72 9.41
N LEU A 118 -17.21 7.73 9.72
CA LEU A 118 -16.50 7.85 10.98
C LEU A 118 -17.45 8.26 12.10
N THR A 119 -17.13 7.81 13.31
CA THR A 119 -17.82 8.18 14.55
C THR A 119 -16.81 8.69 15.57
N THR A 120 -17.29 9.40 16.59
CA THR A 120 -16.45 9.85 17.71
C THR A 120 -15.92 8.69 18.57
N ALA A 121 -16.62 7.55 18.57
CA ALA A 121 -16.21 6.33 19.30
C ALA A 121 -15.11 5.52 18.58
N GLY A 122 -14.77 5.88 17.34
CA GLY A 122 -13.86 5.10 16.49
C GLY A 122 -14.58 4.04 15.66
N VAL A 123 -14.04 3.81 14.46
CA VAL A 123 -14.58 2.91 13.44
C VAL A 123 -13.44 2.11 12.85
N THR A 124 -13.66 0.81 12.67
CA THR A 124 -12.74 -0.06 11.94
C THR A 124 -12.95 0.12 10.45
N CYS A 125 -12.01 0.79 9.80
CA CYS A 125 -11.94 0.93 8.36
C CYS A 125 -11.23 -0.27 7.75
N THR A 126 -11.85 -0.91 6.76
CA THR A 126 -11.28 -2.05 6.04
C THR A 126 -10.89 -1.62 4.64
N PHE A 127 -9.64 -1.84 4.26
CA PHE A 127 -9.13 -1.56 2.93
C PHE A 127 -8.44 -2.78 2.32
N VAL A 128 -8.33 -2.80 1.00
CA VAL A 128 -7.58 -3.80 0.25
C VAL A 128 -6.37 -3.12 -0.38
N TYR A 129 -5.16 -3.58 -0.04
CA TYR A 129 -3.93 -3.19 -0.71
C TYR A 129 -3.78 -3.99 -2.00
N GLY A 130 -3.63 -3.32 -3.14
CA GLY A 130 -3.45 -3.97 -4.42
C GLY A 130 -2.05 -4.52 -4.58
N ASP A 131 -1.94 -5.82 -4.81
CA ASP A 131 -0.69 -6.59 -4.93
C ASP A 131 -0.45 -7.10 -6.36
N GLY A 132 -1.33 -6.75 -7.31
CA GLY A 132 -1.32 -7.32 -8.67
C GLY A 132 -2.07 -8.65 -8.79
N GLY A 133 -2.64 -9.14 -7.69
CA GLY A 133 -3.42 -10.38 -7.59
C GLY A 133 -4.76 -10.12 -6.94
N SER A 134 -5.11 -10.91 -5.93
CA SER A 134 -6.41 -10.81 -5.22
C SER A 134 -6.51 -9.62 -4.26
N GLY A 135 -5.39 -8.93 -4.00
CA GLY A 135 -5.30 -7.88 -3.01
C GLY A 135 -5.21 -8.41 -1.57
N LEU A 136 -4.60 -7.61 -0.70
CA LEU A 136 -4.39 -7.93 0.71
C LEU A 136 -5.33 -7.08 1.56
N THR A 137 -6.30 -7.73 2.21
CA THR A 137 -7.24 -7.02 3.09
C THR A 137 -6.57 -6.69 4.42
N LYS A 138 -6.67 -5.43 4.83
CA LYS A 138 -6.14 -4.89 6.10
C LYS A 138 -7.14 -3.94 6.72
N THR A 139 -6.97 -3.70 8.02
CA THR A 139 -7.86 -2.82 8.80
C THR A 139 -7.05 -1.79 9.57
N PHE A 140 -7.63 -0.61 9.76
CA PHE A 140 -7.14 0.42 10.67
C PHE A 140 -8.33 1.03 11.43
N VAL A 141 -8.07 1.58 12.60
CA VAL A 141 -9.09 2.28 13.38
C VAL A 141 -8.94 3.77 13.16
N ALA A 142 -10.03 4.44 12.83
CA ALA A 142 -10.09 5.90 12.70
C ALA A 142 -11.32 6.45 13.42
N ASN A 143 -11.22 7.67 13.93
CA ASN A 143 -12.32 8.35 14.61
C ASN A 143 -12.56 9.74 14.02
N ALA A 144 -13.76 10.25 14.22
CA ALA A 144 -14.11 11.63 13.94
C ALA A 144 -13.39 12.57 14.94
N THR A 145 -12.92 13.71 14.44
CA THR A 145 -12.18 14.74 15.22
C THR A 145 -12.96 16.06 15.33
N GLY A 146 -14.25 16.06 14.97
CA GLY A 146 -15.19 17.16 15.16
C GLY A 146 -16.58 16.66 15.57
N ILE A 147 -17.30 17.49 16.32
CA ILE A 147 -18.71 17.26 16.72
C ILE A 147 -19.62 17.55 15.53
#